data_AF-A0A3M3M453-F1
#
_entry.id   AF-A0A3M3M453-F1
#
_cell.length_a   1.000
_cell.length_b   1.000
_cell.length_c   1.000
_cell.angle_alpha   90.00
_cell.angle_beta   90.00
_cell.angle_gamma   90.00
#
_symmetry.space_group_name_H-M   'P 1'
#
loop_
_entity.id
_entity.type
_entity.pdbx_description
1 polymer ?
#
loop_
_entity_poly.entity_id
_entity_poly.type
_entity_poly.pdbx_seq_one_letter_code
_entity_poly.pdbx_strand_id
1 'polypeptide(L)'
;RLGYGDKTVLEKVKLQLTPGARIGLLGPNGAGKSTLIKNLAGELEPQSGRLVRGENLTVGYFAQHQLDSLDSKATPLLHLQRLAPTEREQTLRDFLGGFDFRGARLDEPVLNFSGGEKARLALALIAWENPNLLLLDEPTNHLDLEMRLALTMALQEFGGAVLVVSHDRHLLKSTTDDFLLVADGRVQEFDGDLDDYTRWLADYRLRNAPVSNTPVNADKTDKKAQRQQAAALRQQLAPHKREADKLERELGLVNETLAKAEAALADSTNYDAANKDKLRDLLAEQAKLKVRESELEDAWMQALELLESMQAELEALS
;
A
#
# COMPACT_ATOMS: atom_id res chain seq x y z
N ARG A 1 8.01 -22.85 -2.61
CA ARG A 1 8.99 -21.78 -2.33
C ARG A 1 8.86 -20.74 -3.43
N LEU A 2 8.98 -19.47 -3.08
CA LEU A 2 8.99 -18.35 -4.02
C LEU A 2 10.28 -17.57 -3.83
N GLY A 3 10.91 -17.16 -4.92
CA GLY A 3 12.22 -16.51 -4.86
C GLY A 3 12.79 -16.24 -6.26
N TYR A 4 13.97 -15.63 -6.29
CA TYR A 4 14.66 -15.26 -7.52
C TYR A 4 15.99 -16.01 -7.61
N GLY A 5 16.20 -16.76 -8.70
CA GLY A 5 17.39 -17.59 -8.87
C GLY A 5 17.58 -18.56 -7.71
N ASP A 6 18.68 -18.43 -6.98
CA ASP A 6 19.00 -19.26 -5.80
C ASP A 6 18.45 -18.68 -4.48
N LYS A 7 17.99 -17.42 -4.47
CA LYS A 7 17.49 -16.76 -3.26
C LYS A 7 16.01 -17.07 -3.05
N THR A 8 15.71 -17.86 -2.03
CA THR A 8 14.33 -18.08 -1.57
C THR A 8 13.87 -16.88 -0.73
N VAL A 9 12.73 -16.29 -1.10
CA VAL A 9 12.12 -15.15 -0.38
C VAL A 9 10.99 -15.63 0.52
N LEU A 10 10.12 -16.52 0.02
CA LEU A 10 9.00 -17.10 0.78
C LEU A 10 9.04 -18.62 0.78
N GLU A 11 8.84 -19.20 1.96
CA GLU A 11 8.81 -20.64 2.22
C GLU A 11 7.42 -21.09 2.68
N LYS A 12 7.04 -22.30 2.25
CA LYS A 12 5.81 -23.00 2.68
C LYS A 12 4.53 -22.14 2.60
N VAL A 13 4.44 -21.28 1.59
CA VAL A 13 3.24 -20.49 1.32
C VAL A 13 2.06 -21.43 1.05
N LYS A 14 1.02 -21.33 1.88
CA LYS A 14 -0.27 -21.99 1.69
C LYS A 14 -1.34 -20.92 1.70
N LEU A 15 -1.88 -20.62 0.53
CA LEU A 15 -2.86 -19.57 0.31
C LEU A 15 -3.95 -20.11 -0.61
N GLN A 16 -5.19 -19.78 -0.32
CA GLN A 16 -6.33 -20.07 -1.17
C GLN A 16 -7.13 -18.78 -1.34
N LEU A 17 -7.35 -18.37 -2.58
CA LEU A 17 -8.17 -17.21 -2.92
C LEU A 17 -9.51 -17.70 -3.44
N THR A 18 -10.59 -17.27 -2.81
CA THR A 18 -11.96 -17.57 -3.25
C THR A 18 -12.52 -16.41 -4.08
N PRO A 19 -13.49 -16.66 -4.98
CA PRO A 19 -14.21 -15.59 -5.65
C PRO A 19 -14.80 -14.60 -4.63
N GLY A 20 -14.63 -13.30 -4.88
CA GLY A 20 -15.09 -12.24 -3.98
C GLY A 20 -14.23 -12.03 -2.73
N ALA A 21 -13.12 -12.77 -2.55
CA ALA A 21 -12.20 -12.53 -1.44
C ALA A 21 -11.60 -11.12 -1.53
N ARG A 22 -11.58 -10.40 -0.40
CA ARG A 22 -11.04 -9.03 -0.30
C ARG A 22 -9.95 -9.01 0.75
N ILE A 23 -8.70 -9.08 0.30
CA ILE A 23 -7.58 -9.38 1.18
C ILE A 23 -6.56 -8.23 1.15
N GLY A 24 -6.18 -7.73 2.33
CA GLY A 24 -5.07 -6.81 2.52
C GLY A 24 -3.78 -7.57 2.84
N LEU A 25 -2.72 -7.34 2.07
CA LEU A 25 -1.39 -7.87 2.33
C LEU A 25 -0.58 -6.90 3.18
N LEU A 26 -0.32 -7.31 4.42
CA LEU A 26 0.46 -6.60 5.41
C LEU A 26 1.88 -7.17 5.48
N GLY A 27 2.82 -6.37 5.98
CA GLY A 27 4.20 -6.78 6.21
C GLY A 27 5.21 -5.69 5.91
N PRO A 28 6.45 -5.80 6.42
CA PRO A 28 7.48 -4.81 6.17
C PRO A 28 7.92 -4.78 4.69
N ASN A 29 8.56 -3.69 4.27
CA ASN A 29 9.14 -3.62 2.94
C ASN A 29 10.28 -4.63 2.79
N GLY A 30 10.40 -5.22 1.59
CA GLY A 30 11.35 -6.32 1.34
C GLY A 30 10.95 -7.69 1.94
N ALA A 31 9.83 -7.81 2.65
CA ALA A 31 9.37 -9.08 3.21
C ALA A 31 8.92 -10.12 2.17
N GLY A 32 8.66 -9.68 0.93
CA GLY A 32 8.25 -10.55 -0.17
C GLY A 32 6.82 -10.36 -0.68
N LYS A 33 6.11 -9.30 -0.25
CA LYS A 33 4.74 -8.96 -0.71
C LYS A 33 4.63 -8.94 -2.25
N SER A 34 5.46 -8.14 -2.92
CA SER A 34 5.51 -8.09 -4.39
C SER A 34 5.95 -9.41 -5.02
N THR A 35 6.73 -10.23 -4.32
CA THR A 35 7.13 -11.57 -4.81
C THR A 35 5.94 -12.53 -4.81
N LEU A 36 5.08 -12.46 -3.79
CA LEU A 36 3.82 -13.20 -3.76
C LEU A 36 2.88 -12.72 -4.86
N ILE A 37 2.72 -11.41 -5.02
CA ILE A 37 1.85 -10.83 -6.07
C ILE A 37 2.31 -11.26 -7.46
N LYS A 38 3.61 -11.14 -7.79
CA LYS A 38 4.14 -11.57 -9.09
C LYS A 38 3.91 -13.05 -9.37
N ASN A 39 3.95 -13.89 -8.34
CA ASN A 39 3.62 -15.30 -8.48
C ASN A 39 2.14 -15.51 -8.82
N LEU A 40 1.24 -14.79 -8.14
CA LEU A 40 -0.20 -14.84 -8.40
C LEU A 40 -0.55 -14.26 -9.78
N ALA A 41 0.12 -13.19 -10.20
CA ALA A 41 0.00 -12.60 -11.54
C ALA A 41 0.49 -13.56 -12.64
N GLY A 42 1.51 -14.39 -12.34
CA GLY A 42 2.12 -15.33 -13.28
C GLY A 42 3.41 -14.83 -13.91
N GLU A 43 3.92 -13.71 -13.43
CA GLU A 43 5.23 -13.18 -13.80
C GLU A 43 6.38 -13.93 -13.12
N LEU A 44 6.10 -14.68 -12.05
CA LEU A 44 7.09 -15.46 -11.30
C LEU A 44 6.63 -16.90 -11.07
N GLU A 45 7.37 -17.87 -11.58
CA GLU A 45 7.09 -19.28 -11.31
C GLU A 45 7.58 -19.70 -9.90
N PRO A 46 6.86 -20.62 -9.23
CA PRO A 46 7.31 -21.14 -7.94
C PRO A 46 8.53 -22.05 -8.12
N GLN A 47 9.59 -21.79 -7.35
CA GLN A 47 10.77 -22.67 -7.30
C GLN A 47 10.41 -24.09 -6.82
N SER A 48 9.37 -24.21 -5.98
CA SER A 48 8.84 -25.50 -5.55
C SER A 48 7.38 -25.40 -5.12
N GLY A 49 6.63 -26.48 -5.29
CA GLY A 49 5.18 -26.53 -5.02
C GLY A 49 4.37 -26.41 -6.30
N ARG A 50 3.09 -26.03 -6.17
CA ARG A 50 2.17 -25.86 -7.30
C ARG A 50 1.28 -24.65 -7.06
N LEU A 51 1.17 -23.80 -8.08
CA LEU A 51 0.10 -22.81 -8.19
C LEU A 51 -1.01 -23.41 -9.06
N VAL A 52 -2.23 -23.48 -8.53
CA VAL A 52 -3.42 -23.95 -9.27
C VAL A 52 -4.31 -22.76 -9.56
N ARG A 53 -4.67 -22.57 -10.83
CA ARG A 53 -5.55 -21.51 -11.29
C ARG A 53 -6.88 -22.10 -11.75
N GLY A 54 -7.97 -21.36 -11.55
CA GLY A 54 -9.27 -21.74 -12.12
C GLY A 54 -9.27 -21.57 -13.64
N GLU A 55 -10.10 -22.35 -14.34
CA GLU A 55 -10.15 -22.39 -15.81
C GLU A 55 -10.51 -21.02 -16.43
N ASN A 56 -11.29 -20.20 -15.73
CA ASN A 56 -11.73 -18.88 -16.19
C ASN A 56 -11.08 -17.72 -15.41
N LEU A 57 -9.91 -17.94 -14.79
CA LEU A 57 -9.23 -16.90 -14.02
C LEU A 57 -8.62 -15.84 -14.97
N THR A 58 -9.08 -14.60 -14.85
CA THR A 58 -8.50 -13.43 -15.52
C THR A 58 -7.93 -12.51 -14.44
N VAL A 59 -6.61 -12.35 -14.44
CA VAL A 59 -5.90 -11.59 -13.41
C VAL A 59 -5.59 -10.19 -13.95
N GLY A 60 -6.14 -9.17 -13.30
CA GLY A 60 -5.74 -7.79 -13.48
C GLY A 60 -4.66 -7.48 -12.47
N TYR A 61 -3.47 -7.11 -12.92
CA TYR A 61 -2.39 -6.69 -12.04
C TYR A 61 -2.21 -5.19 -12.20
N PHE A 62 -2.11 -4.44 -11.10
CA PHE A 62 -1.75 -3.03 -11.07
C PHE A 62 -0.54 -2.89 -10.15
N ALA A 63 0.56 -2.38 -10.69
CA ALA A 63 1.78 -2.14 -9.93
C ALA A 63 2.39 -0.81 -10.35
N GLN A 64 3.21 -0.25 -9.47
CA GLN A 64 3.94 0.99 -9.74
C GLN A 64 4.67 0.98 -11.10
N HIS A 65 5.32 -0.13 -11.48
CA HIS A 65 6.01 -0.24 -12.77
C HIS A 65 5.07 -0.25 -14.01
N GLN A 66 3.77 -0.50 -13.85
CA GLN A 66 2.84 -0.44 -14.99
C GLN A 66 2.61 0.99 -15.48
N LEU A 67 2.67 1.98 -14.58
CA LEU A 67 2.66 3.39 -14.98
C LEU A 67 3.83 3.71 -15.93
N ASP A 68 5.00 3.12 -15.66
CA ASP A 68 6.19 3.26 -16.50
C ASP A 68 6.11 2.42 -17.79
N SER A 69 5.29 1.37 -17.80
CA SER A 69 5.06 0.52 -18.97
C SER A 69 4.15 1.16 -20.03
N LEU A 70 3.42 2.23 -19.66
CA LEU A 70 2.63 3.00 -20.61
C LEU A 70 3.54 3.62 -21.69
N ASP A 71 3.31 3.25 -22.95
CA ASP A 71 3.87 3.93 -24.11
C ASP A 71 3.53 5.42 -24.07
N SER A 72 4.53 6.22 -23.69
CA SER A 72 4.44 7.67 -23.51
C SER A 72 4.09 8.40 -24.80
N LYS A 73 4.35 7.80 -25.96
CA LYS A 73 4.04 8.39 -27.26
C LYS A 73 2.65 8.02 -27.77
N ALA A 74 2.02 6.99 -27.19
CA ALA A 74 0.68 6.59 -27.53
C ALA A 74 -0.36 7.49 -26.83
N THR A 75 -1.55 7.57 -27.42
CA THR A 75 -2.71 8.22 -26.81
C THR A 75 -3.51 7.19 -25.98
N PRO A 76 -4.37 7.61 -25.03
CA PRO A 76 -5.27 6.71 -24.32
C PRO A 76 -6.07 5.80 -25.24
N LEU A 77 -6.58 6.38 -26.33
CA LEU A 77 -7.35 5.64 -27.33
C LEU A 77 -6.49 4.58 -28.02
N LEU A 78 -5.25 4.91 -28.39
CA LEU A 78 -4.34 3.97 -29.03
C LEU A 78 -3.97 2.80 -28.11
N HIS A 79 -3.80 3.05 -26.81
CA HIS A 79 -3.59 2.00 -25.82
C HIS A 79 -4.74 1.00 -25.80
N LEU A 80 -5.97 1.50 -25.71
CA LEU A 80 -7.15 0.64 -25.67
C LEU A 80 -7.42 -0.05 -27.02
N GLN A 81 -7.13 0.61 -28.16
CA GLN A 81 -7.20 0.00 -29.49
C GLN A 81 -6.20 -1.16 -29.66
N ARG A 82 -5.01 -1.06 -29.08
CA ARG A 82 -4.03 -2.16 -29.09
C ARG A 82 -4.51 -3.35 -28.26
N LEU A 83 -5.17 -3.08 -27.13
CA LEU A 83 -5.75 -4.10 -26.26
C LEU A 83 -6.99 -4.77 -26.89
N ALA A 84 -7.81 -3.98 -27.61
CA ALA A 84 -9.07 -4.41 -28.20
C ALA A 84 -9.16 -4.02 -29.69
N PRO A 85 -8.34 -4.64 -30.57
CA PRO A 85 -8.25 -4.24 -31.98
C PRO A 85 -9.51 -4.51 -32.78
N THR A 86 -10.39 -5.39 -32.29
CA THR A 86 -11.65 -5.78 -32.93
C THR A 86 -12.81 -4.84 -32.58
N GLU A 87 -12.63 -3.95 -31.61
CA GLU A 87 -13.69 -3.13 -31.06
C GLU A 87 -13.84 -1.80 -31.79
N ARG A 88 -15.07 -1.27 -31.80
CA ARG A 88 -15.36 -0.01 -32.48
C ARG A 88 -14.77 1.16 -31.70
N GLU A 89 -14.11 2.08 -32.41
CA GLU A 89 -13.48 3.25 -31.79
C GLU A 89 -14.44 4.04 -30.88
N GLN A 90 -15.71 4.23 -31.29
CA GLN A 90 -16.70 4.92 -30.46
C GLN A 90 -16.90 4.22 -29.10
N THR A 91 -16.93 2.88 -29.07
CA THR A 91 -17.07 2.11 -27.84
C THR A 91 -15.86 2.30 -26.92
N LEU A 92 -14.66 2.38 -27.51
CA LEU A 92 -13.43 2.68 -26.77
C LEU A 92 -13.46 4.10 -26.19
N ARG A 93 -13.92 5.10 -26.97
CA ARG A 93 -14.08 6.48 -26.52
C ARG A 93 -15.11 6.61 -25.40
N ASP A 94 -16.24 5.90 -25.51
CA ASP A 94 -17.31 5.90 -24.49
C ASP A 94 -16.80 5.31 -23.17
N PHE A 95 -16.05 4.21 -23.22
CA PHE A 95 -15.44 3.59 -22.06
C PHE A 95 -14.39 4.49 -21.39
N LEU A 96 -13.45 5.03 -22.17
CA LEU A 96 -12.44 5.97 -21.67
C LEU A 96 -13.08 7.26 -21.12
N GLY A 97 -14.23 7.67 -21.65
CA GLY A 97 -15.02 8.79 -21.14
C GLY A 97 -15.59 8.55 -19.73
N GLY A 98 -15.79 7.28 -19.33
CA GLY A 98 -16.12 6.87 -17.96
C GLY A 98 -14.95 7.02 -16.99
N PHE A 99 -13.72 6.91 -17.50
CA PHE A 99 -12.48 7.25 -16.82
C PHE A 99 -12.07 8.71 -17.09
N ASP A 100 -13.02 9.60 -17.39
CA ASP A 100 -12.82 11.04 -17.54
C ASP A 100 -11.72 11.44 -18.57
N PHE A 101 -11.43 10.57 -19.54
CA PHE A 101 -10.69 10.94 -20.74
C PHE A 101 -11.67 11.41 -21.81
N ARG A 102 -11.78 12.73 -21.99
CA ARG A 102 -12.76 13.34 -22.91
C ARG A 102 -12.12 14.33 -23.88
N GLY A 103 -12.76 14.48 -25.04
CA GLY A 103 -12.35 15.45 -26.06
C GLY A 103 -10.88 15.26 -26.47
N ALA A 104 -10.10 16.35 -26.46
CA ALA A 104 -8.71 16.36 -26.90
C ALA A 104 -7.79 15.44 -26.08
N ARG A 105 -8.13 15.12 -24.82
CA ARG A 105 -7.31 14.22 -23.98
C ARG A 105 -7.27 12.78 -24.49
N LEU A 106 -8.25 12.34 -25.27
CA LEU A 106 -8.24 11.01 -25.88
C LEU A 106 -7.18 10.86 -26.98
N ASP A 107 -6.83 11.97 -27.60
CA ASP A 107 -5.95 12.05 -28.77
C ASP A 107 -4.59 12.67 -28.41
N GLU A 108 -4.35 12.99 -27.13
CA GLU A 108 -3.08 13.52 -26.63
C GLU A 108 -2.14 12.40 -26.14
N PRO A 109 -0.83 12.47 -26.42
CA PRO A 109 0.13 11.50 -25.91
C PRO A 109 0.23 11.47 -24.38
N VAL A 110 0.39 10.27 -23.82
CA VAL A 110 0.51 10.04 -22.38
C VAL A 110 1.74 10.72 -21.75
N LEU A 111 2.74 11.10 -22.55
CA LEU A 111 3.91 11.85 -22.09
C LEU A 111 3.53 13.12 -21.31
N ASN A 112 2.46 13.80 -21.73
CA ASN A 112 2.02 15.07 -21.14
C ASN A 112 1.09 14.89 -19.94
N PHE A 113 0.79 13.64 -19.56
CA PHE A 113 -0.16 13.35 -18.50
C PHE A 113 0.49 13.48 -17.12
N SER A 114 -0.30 13.93 -16.14
CA SER A 114 0.07 13.87 -14.73
C SER A 114 0.17 12.41 -14.24
N GLY A 115 0.79 12.18 -13.08
CA GLY A 115 0.82 10.84 -12.47
C GLY A 115 -0.58 10.26 -12.24
N GLY A 116 -1.53 11.09 -11.79
CA GLY A 116 -2.93 10.70 -11.61
C GLY A 116 -3.64 10.35 -12.93
N GLU A 117 -3.40 11.10 -14.01
CA GLU A 117 -3.94 10.77 -15.33
C GLU A 117 -3.36 9.45 -15.88
N LYS A 118 -2.06 9.21 -15.69
CA LYS A 118 -1.43 7.93 -16.06
C LYS A 118 -2.01 6.77 -15.28
N ALA A 119 -2.24 6.95 -13.99
CA ALA A 119 -2.85 5.90 -13.15
C ALA A 119 -4.28 5.60 -13.56
N ARG A 120 -5.06 6.63 -13.85
CA ARG A 120 -6.43 6.48 -14.33
C ARG A 120 -6.48 5.72 -15.66
N LEU A 121 -5.54 6.00 -16.56
CA LEU A 121 -5.41 5.25 -17.80
C LEU A 121 -5.04 3.79 -17.53
N ALA A 122 -4.04 3.52 -16.70
CA ALA A 122 -3.65 2.16 -16.35
C ALA A 122 -4.82 1.36 -15.72
N LEU A 123 -5.59 1.98 -14.82
CA LEU A 123 -6.81 1.40 -14.26
C LEU A 123 -7.86 1.13 -15.33
N ALA A 124 -8.05 2.05 -16.29
CA ALA A 124 -8.98 1.86 -17.39
C ALA A 124 -8.59 0.65 -18.26
N LEU A 125 -7.29 0.50 -18.56
CA LEU A 125 -6.78 -0.65 -19.34
C LEU A 125 -7.04 -1.97 -18.62
N ILE A 126 -6.80 -2.04 -17.31
CA ILE A 126 -7.08 -3.26 -16.52
C ILE A 126 -8.58 -3.52 -16.44
N ALA A 127 -9.40 -2.50 -16.20
CA ALA A 127 -10.85 -2.64 -16.11
C ALA A 127 -11.45 -3.18 -17.42
N TRP A 128 -10.86 -2.82 -18.57
CA TRP A 128 -11.30 -3.33 -19.87
C TRP A 128 -11.14 -4.84 -20.02
N GLU A 129 -10.09 -5.43 -19.42
CA GLU A 129 -9.86 -6.88 -19.47
C GLU A 129 -10.91 -7.68 -18.67
N ASN A 130 -11.79 -7.00 -17.93
CA ASN A 130 -12.78 -7.60 -17.03
C ASN A 130 -12.17 -8.70 -16.13
N PRO A 131 -11.14 -8.36 -15.35
CA PRO A 131 -10.51 -9.32 -14.46
C PRO A 131 -11.49 -9.78 -13.38
N ASN A 132 -11.34 -11.02 -12.93
CA ASN A 132 -12.06 -11.56 -11.78
C ASN A 132 -11.17 -11.74 -10.55
N LEU A 133 -9.87 -11.49 -10.68
CA LEU A 133 -8.92 -11.28 -9.61
C LEU A 133 -8.11 -10.01 -9.88
N LEU A 134 -8.17 -9.04 -8.98
CA LEU A 134 -7.38 -7.83 -9.05
C LEU A 134 -6.24 -7.88 -8.02
N LEU A 135 -5.01 -7.70 -8.48
CA LEU A 135 -3.81 -7.65 -7.67
C LEU A 135 -3.28 -6.22 -7.70
N LEU A 136 -3.23 -5.54 -6.56
CA LEU A 136 -2.78 -4.15 -6.45
C LEU A 136 -1.52 -4.09 -5.59
N ASP A 137 -0.40 -3.65 -6.16
CA ASP A 137 0.87 -3.47 -5.44
C ASP A 137 1.18 -1.96 -5.29
N GLU A 138 0.95 -1.44 -4.09
CA GLU A 138 1.06 -0.02 -3.71
C GLU A 138 0.30 0.93 -4.64
N PRO A 139 -1.03 0.75 -4.79
CA PRO A 139 -1.78 1.44 -5.83
C PRO A 139 -1.98 2.94 -5.56
N THR A 140 -1.81 3.40 -4.31
CA THR A 140 -1.99 4.80 -3.90
C THR A 140 -0.74 5.65 -4.05
N ASN A 141 0.42 5.01 -4.25
CA ASN A 141 1.68 5.70 -4.42
C ASN A 141 1.60 6.50 -5.74
N HIS A 142 1.84 7.81 -5.69
CA HIS A 142 1.68 8.77 -6.81
C HIS A 142 0.24 9.15 -7.20
N LEU A 143 -0.78 8.72 -6.47
CA LEU A 143 -2.16 9.19 -6.67
C LEU A 143 -2.46 10.44 -5.84
N ASP A 144 -3.18 11.38 -6.47
CA ASP A 144 -3.81 12.49 -5.76
C ASP A 144 -5.01 12.00 -4.91
N LEU A 145 -5.51 12.89 -4.04
CA LEU A 145 -6.59 12.55 -3.11
C LEU A 145 -7.89 12.14 -3.82
N GLU A 146 -8.24 12.82 -4.92
CA GLU A 146 -9.47 12.56 -5.67
C GLU A 146 -9.43 11.16 -6.31
N MET A 147 -8.28 10.77 -6.88
CA MET A 147 -8.07 9.47 -7.47
C MET A 147 -7.97 8.35 -6.42
N ARG A 148 -7.40 8.60 -5.24
CA ARG A 148 -7.45 7.63 -4.14
C ARG A 148 -8.89 7.33 -3.73
N LEU A 149 -9.73 8.36 -3.62
CA LEU A 149 -11.14 8.19 -3.29
C LEU A 149 -11.87 7.42 -4.40
N ALA A 150 -11.65 7.79 -5.67
CA ALA A 150 -12.25 7.11 -6.81
C ALA A 150 -11.83 5.64 -6.90
N LEU A 151 -10.54 5.34 -6.68
CA LEU A 151 -10.03 3.98 -6.63
C LEU A 151 -10.67 3.19 -5.48
N THR A 152 -10.77 3.79 -4.30
CA THR A 152 -11.42 3.17 -3.13
C THR A 152 -12.87 2.80 -3.46
N MET A 153 -13.64 3.72 -4.05
CA MET A 153 -15.02 3.47 -4.46
C MET A 153 -15.11 2.37 -5.53
N ALA A 154 -14.24 2.41 -6.54
CA ALA A 154 -14.22 1.41 -7.61
C ALA A 154 -13.92 -0.01 -7.07
N LEU A 155 -12.99 -0.12 -6.12
CA LEU A 155 -12.65 -1.39 -5.48
C LEU A 155 -13.78 -1.91 -4.58
N GLN A 156 -14.53 -1.02 -3.95
CA GLN A 156 -15.72 -1.39 -3.17
C GLN A 156 -16.84 -1.97 -4.04
N GLU A 157 -17.01 -1.44 -5.26
CA GLU A 157 -18.02 -1.92 -6.23
C GLU A 157 -17.54 -3.14 -7.03
N PHE A 158 -16.24 -3.44 -7.02
CA PHE A 158 -15.69 -4.57 -7.74
C PHE A 158 -16.20 -5.90 -7.16
N GLY A 159 -16.86 -6.69 -8.00
CA GLY A 159 -17.47 -7.98 -7.64
C GLY A 159 -16.54 -9.18 -7.74
N GLY A 160 -15.29 -8.99 -8.19
CA GLY A 160 -14.26 -10.03 -8.22
C GLY A 160 -13.50 -10.13 -6.90
N ALA A 161 -12.48 -11.00 -6.88
CA ALA A 161 -11.53 -11.06 -5.77
C ALA A 161 -10.51 -9.93 -5.87
N VAL A 162 -10.13 -9.33 -4.74
CA VAL A 162 -9.15 -8.24 -4.66
C VAL A 162 -8.07 -8.61 -3.66
N LEU A 163 -6.83 -8.41 -4.05
CA LEU A 163 -5.65 -8.51 -3.18
C LEU A 163 -4.90 -7.19 -3.24
N VAL A 164 -4.84 -6.46 -2.12
CA VAL A 164 -4.23 -5.13 -2.04
C VAL A 164 -3.01 -5.15 -1.14
N VAL A 165 -1.85 -4.76 -1.66
CA VAL A 165 -0.71 -4.28 -0.86
C VAL A 165 -0.80 -2.77 -0.84
N SER A 166 -0.98 -2.19 0.34
CA SER A 166 -0.90 -0.75 0.51
C SER A 166 -0.51 -0.43 1.94
N HIS A 167 0.16 0.70 2.14
CA HIS A 167 0.28 1.33 3.45
C HIS A 167 -0.85 2.33 3.74
N ASP A 168 -1.78 2.54 2.80
CA ASP A 168 -2.93 3.42 3.00
C ASP A 168 -4.01 2.71 3.82
N ARG A 169 -4.14 3.11 5.10
CA ARG A 169 -5.11 2.56 6.04
C ARG A 169 -6.54 2.78 5.58
N HIS A 170 -6.84 3.95 5.01
CA HIS A 170 -8.19 4.26 4.55
C HIS A 170 -8.59 3.33 3.41
N LEU A 171 -7.69 3.10 2.45
CA LEU A 171 -7.91 2.15 1.37
C LEU A 171 -8.12 0.74 1.92
N LEU A 172 -7.20 0.24 2.76
CA LEU A 172 -7.28 -1.12 3.30
C LEU A 172 -8.57 -1.33 4.11
N LYS A 173 -8.87 -0.43 5.05
CA LYS A 173 -10.07 -0.53 5.90
C LYS A 173 -11.37 -0.47 5.12
N SER A 174 -11.37 0.21 3.97
CA SER A 174 -12.57 0.41 3.16
C SER A 174 -12.78 -0.66 2.07
N THR A 175 -11.72 -1.39 1.69
CA THR A 175 -11.73 -2.32 0.54
C THR A 175 -11.40 -3.76 0.88
N THR A 176 -10.86 -4.04 2.08
CA THR A 176 -10.41 -5.38 2.49
C THR A 176 -11.17 -5.86 3.71
N ASP A 177 -11.47 -7.16 3.75
CA ASP A 177 -12.17 -7.85 4.84
C ASP A 177 -11.20 -8.68 5.68
N ASP A 178 -10.21 -9.32 5.04
CA ASP A 178 -9.21 -10.17 5.69
C ASP A 178 -7.79 -9.64 5.48
N PHE A 179 -6.90 -9.93 6.44
CA PHE A 179 -5.49 -9.54 6.34
C PHE A 179 -4.56 -10.76 6.27
N LEU A 180 -3.55 -10.67 5.41
CA LEU A 180 -2.44 -11.61 5.33
C LEU A 180 -1.14 -10.92 5.71
N LEU A 181 -0.45 -11.45 6.71
CA LEU A 181 0.86 -10.98 7.13
C LEU A 181 1.98 -11.72 6.39
N VAL A 182 2.83 -10.97 5.72
CA VAL A 182 4.05 -11.45 5.06
C VAL A 182 5.25 -11.00 5.87
N ALA A 183 5.87 -11.92 6.61
CA ALA A 183 7.03 -11.67 7.45
C ALA A 183 7.85 -12.95 7.66
N ASP A 184 9.15 -12.82 7.96
CA ASP A 184 10.04 -13.94 8.26
C ASP A 184 10.03 -15.07 7.19
N GLY A 185 9.84 -14.68 5.93
CA GLY A 185 9.76 -15.61 4.79
C GLY A 185 8.50 -16.48 4.78
N ARG A 186 7.43 -16.09 5.48
CA ARG A 186 6.15 -16.82 5.52
C ARG A 186 4.98 -15.89 5.21
N VAL A 187 3.86 -16.50 4.84
CA VAL A 187 2.57 -15.84 4.64
C VAL A 187 1.58 -16.50 5.59
N GLN A 188 0.96 -15.72 6.47
CA GLN A 188 0.02 -16.19 7.48
C GLN A 188 -1.19 -15.26 7.53
N GLU A 189 -2.35 -15.80 7.93
CA GLU A 189 -3.52 -14.99 8.26
C GLU A 189 -3.21 -14.11 9.47
N PHE A 190 -3.75 -12.90 9.45
CA PHE A 190 -3.59 -11.92 10.51
C PHE A 190 -4.95 -11.63 11.13
N ASP A 191 -5.18 -12.19 12.31
CA ASP A 191 -6.47 -12.12 13.03
C ASP A 191 -6.67 -10.79 13.79
N GLY A 192 -5.92 -9.74 13.45
CA GLY A 192 -5.96 -8.42 14.09
C GLY A 192 -6.40 -7.31 13.13
N ASP A 193 -6.63 -6.13 13.68
CA ASP A 193 -6.91 -4.93 12.88
C ASP A 193 -5.63 -4.15 12.48
N LEU A 194 -5.81 -3.01 11.81
CA LEU A 194 -4.69 -2.17 11.38
C LEU A 194 -3.90 -1.57 12.57
N ASP A 195 -4.52 -1.45 13.74
CA ASP A 195 -3.89 -0.94 14.96
C ASP A 195 -3.04 -2.05 15.62
N ASP A 196 -3.54 -3.29 15.61
CA ASP A 196 -2.78 -4.48 15.97
C ASP A 196 -1.55 -4.65 15.07
N TYR A 197 -1.73 -4.44 13.75
CA TYR A 197 -0.62 -4.50 12.80
C TYR A 197 0.43 -3.41 13.10
N THR A 198 -0.01 -2.21 13.43
CA THR A 198 0.87 -1.10 13.80
C THR A 198 1.73 -1.45 15.01
N ARG A 199 1.11 -2.01 16.06
CA ARG A 199 1.83 -2.50 17.25
C ARG A 199 2.80 -3.64 16.90
N TRP A 200 2.35 -4.59 16.09
CA TRP A 200 3.18 -5.69 15.61
C TRP A 200 4.41 -5.19 14.83
N LEU A 201 4.25 -4.18 13.99
CA LEU A 201 5.34 -3.62 13.18
C LEU A 201 6.41 -2.94 14.04
N ALA A 202 5.99 -2.19 15.07
CA ALA A 202 6.91 -1.58 16.04
C ALA A 202 7.73 -2.65 16.78
N ASP A 203 7.07 -3.70 17.26
CA ASP A 203 7.69 -4.85 17.91
C ASP A 203 8.65 -5.60 16.97
N TYR A 204 8.25 -5.82 15.72
CA TYR A 204 9.06 -6.47 14.71
C TYR A 204 10.34 -5.70 14.41
N ARG A 205 10.23 -4.37 14.29
CA ARG A 205 11.40 -3.48 14.10
C ARG A 205 12.33 -3.50 15.31
N LEU A 206 11.81 -3.57 16.53
CA LEU A 206 12.64 -3.69 17.74
C LEU A 206 13.41 -5.02 17.80
N ARG A 207 12.77 -6.13 17.41
CA ARG A 207 13.40 -7.46 17.37
C ARG A 207 14.45 -7.59 16.27
N ASN A 208 14.18 -7.00 15.11
CA ASN A 208 15.04 -7.07 13.93
C ASN A 208 15.95 -5.85 13.77
N ALA A 209 15.94 -4.92 14.73
CA ALA A 209 16.92 -3.85 14.79
C ALA A 209 18.32 -4.49 14.84
N PRO A 210 19.28 -4.03 14.01
CA PRO A 210 20.60 -4.60 13.98
C PRO A 210 21.22 -4.47 15.38
N VAL A 211 21.35 -5.61 16.08
CA VAL A 211 22.15 -5.70 17.30
C VAL A 211 23.56 -5.33 16.85
N SER A 212 24.10 -4.24 17.38
CA SER A 212 25.45 -3.76 17.09
C SER A 212 26.51 -4.68 17.70
N ASN A 213 26.48 -5.98 17.39
CA ASN A 213 27.60 -6.86 17.58
C ASN A 213 28.55 -6.63 16.41
N THR A 214 29.48 -5.71 16.63
CA THR A 214 30.66 -5.57 15.77
C THR A 214 31.61 -6.72 16.14
N PRO A 215 31.88 -7.73 15.29
CA PRO A 215 33.07 -8.54 15.47
C PRO A 215 34.25 -7.68 15.01
N VAL A 216 35.18 -7.43 15.93
CA VAL A 216 36.48 -6.84 15.62
C VAL A 216 37.26 -7.87 14.80
N ASN A 217 37.20 -7.77 13.47
CA ASN A 217 38.28 -8.14 12.54
C ASN A 217 37.84 -7.88 11.10
N ALA A 218 38.28 -6.76 10.54
CA ALA A 218 38.35 -6.57 9.08
C ALA A 218 39.35 -5.44 8.75
N ASP A 219 40.09 -5.72 7.69
CA ASP A 219 41.31 -5.11 7.21
C ASP A 219 41.33 -3.57 7.13
N LYS A 220 42.54 -3.04 7.25
CA LYS A 220 42.85 -1.61 7.26
C LYS A 220 43.14 -1.10 5.84
N THR A 221 42.12 -0.94 4.98
CA THR A 221 42.33 -0.12 3.77
C THR A 221 41.10 0.60 3.21
N ASP A 222 39.86 0.15 3.47
CA ASP A 222 38.64 0.82 2.94
C ASP A 222 37.79 1.59 3.97
N LYS A 223 38.36 1.89 5.15
CA LYS A 223 37.61 2.46 6.28
C LYS A 223 37.20 3.93 6.18
N LYS A 224 37.73 4.72 5.24
CA LYS A 224 37.45 6.17 5.18
C LYS A 224 36.32 6.51 4.21
N ALA A 225 36.30 5.88 3.04
CA ALA A 225 35.26 6.07 2.02
C ALA A 225 33.91 5.47 2.47
N GLN A 226 33.90 4.23 2.97
CA GLN A 226 32.68 3.60 3.52
C GLN A 226 32.14 4.34 4.76
N ARG A 227 33.00 4.88 5.63
CA ARG A 227 32.55 5.68 6.78
C ARG A 227 31.99 7.04 6.38
N GLN A 228 32.51 7.68 5.34
CA GLN A 228 31.99 8.96 4.85
C GLN A 228 30.64 8.78 4.12
N GLN A 229 30.50 7.74 3.31
CA GLN A 229 29.23 7.39 2.68
C GLN A 229 28.16 7.02 3.71
N ALA A 230 28.49 6.14 4.68
CA ALA A 230 27.57 5.79 5.76
C ALA A 230 27.21 6.97 6.69
N ALA A 231 28.11 7.93 6.88
CA ALA A 231 27.83 9.15 7.67
C ALA A 231 26.93 10.15 6.91
N ALA A 232 27.13 10.31 5.60
CA ALA A 232 26.27 11.11 4.74
C ALA A 232 24.85 10.50 4.65
N LEU A 233 24.75 9.17 4.52
CA LEU A 233 23.50 8.41 4.60
C LEU A 233 22.71 8.71 5.88
N ARG A 234 23.40 8.64 7.03
CA ARG A 234 22.78 8.89 8.34
C ARG A 234 22.34 10.34 8.49
N GLN A 235 23.02 11.29 7.86
CA GLN A 235 22.61 12.69 7.84
C GLN A 235 21.33 12.91 7.02
N GLN A 236 21.13 12.17 5.92
CA GLN A 236 19.94 12.27 5.08
C GLN A 236 18.71 11.57 5.71
N LEU A 237 18.91 10.44 6.40
CA LEU A 237 17.81 9.70 7.05
C LEU A 237 17.42 10.27 8.42
N ALA A 238 18.32 10.99 9.10
CA ALA A 238 18.06 11.58 10.42
C ALA A 238 16.86 12.56 10.50
N PRO A 239 16.63 13.50 9.55
CA PRO A 239 15.48 14.40 9.61
C PRO A 239 14.14 13.64 9.51
N HIS A 240 14.03 12.69 8.58
CA HIS A 240 12.80 11.91 8.42
C HIS A 240 12.55 10.97 9.61
N LYS A 241 13.61 10.40 10.19
CA LYS A 241 13.49 9.61 11.42
C LYS A 241 12.95 10.45 12.58
N ARG A 242 13.44 11.68 12.73
CA ARG A 242 12.94 12.62 13.75
C ARG A 242 11.50 13.04 13.50
N GLU A 243 11.09 13.14 12.24
CA GLU A 243 9.71 13.43 11.87
C GLU A 243 8.77 12.28 12.22
N ALA A 244 9.14 11.04 11.90
CA ALA A 244 8.41 9.86 12.33
C ALA A 244 8.33 9.74 13.86
N ASP A 245 9.45 9.90 14.57
CA ASP A 245 9.49 9.87 16.04
C ASP A 245 8.64 11.00 16.67
N LYS A 246 8.50 12.15 15.99
CA LYS A 246 7.67 13.27 16.45
C LYS A 246 6.18 12.94 16.28
N LEU A 247 5.79 12.43 15.11
CA LEU A 247 4.40 12.06 14.81
C LEU A 247 3.93 10.92 15.73
N GLU A 248 4.79 9.96 16.04
CA GLU A 248 4.51 8.89 17.01
C GLU A 248 4.19 9.45 18.41
N ARG A 249 4.93 10.46 18.87
CA ARG A 249 4.68 11.11 20.17
C ARG A 249 3.37 11.89 20.16
N GLU A 250 3.08 12.59 19.07
CA GLU A 250 1.81 13.32 18.94
C GLU A 250 0.62 12.36 18.92
N LEU A 251 0.75 11.21 18.26
CA LEU A 251 -0.23 10.12 18.30
C LEU A 251 -0.46 9.59 19.72
N GLY A 252 0.63 9.29 20.44
CA GLY A 252 0.53 8.83 21.83
C GLY A 252 -0.26 9.80 22.72
N LEU A 253 -0.07 11.11 22.53
CA LEU A 253 -0.81 12.13 23.27
C LEU A 253 -2.29 12.18 22.89
N VAL A 254 -2.62 12.08 21.60
CA VAL A 254 -4.01 12.08 21.11
C VAL A 254 -4.74 10.82 21.56
N ASN A 255 -4.09 9.66 21.56
CA ASN A 255 -4.71 8.42 22.02
C ASN A 255 -4.96 8.44 23.53
N GLU A 256 -4.05 9.06 24.31
CA GLU A 256 -4.26 9.25 25.75
C GLU A 256 -5.44 10.20 26.05
N THR A 257 -5.61 11.28 25.29
CA THR A 257 -6.74 12.20 25.47
C THR A 257 -8.05 11.59 24.99
N LEU A 258 -8.03 10.84 23.90
CA LEU A 258 -9.19 10.13 23.37
C LEU A 258 -9.65 9.04 24.36
N ALA A 259 -8.73 8.28 24.95
CA ALA A 259 -9.05 7.30 25.99
C ALA A 259 -9.71 7.95 27.22
N LYS A 260 -9.26 9.16 27.63
CA LYS A 260 -9.89 9.92 28.72
C LYS A 260 -11.30 10.41 28.35
N ALA A 261 -11.50 10.88 27.12
CA ALA A 261 -12.81 11.30 26.63
C ALA A 261 -13.78 10.12 26.53
N GLU A 262 -13.33 8.96 26.06
CA GLU A 262 -14.13 7.73 25.97
C GLU A 262 -14.48 7.17 27.35
N ALA A 263 -13.54 7.21 28.31
CA ALA A 263 -13.82 6.85 29.69
C ALA A 263 -14.87 7.78 30.33
N ALA A 264 -14.85 9.07 30.00
CA ALA A 264 -15.87 10.01 30.46
C ALA A 264 -17.24 9.73 29.79
N LEU A 265 -17.25 9.39 28.50
CA LEU A 265 -18.47 9.01 27.78
C LEU A 265 -19.06 7.67 28.24
N ALA A 266 -18.25 6.76 28.79
CA ALA A 266 -18.71 5.51 29.37
C ALA A 266 -19.46 5.68 30.72
N ASP A 267 -19.37 6.84 31.36
CA ASP A 267 -20.08 7.13 32.60
C ASP A 267 -21.56 7.45 32.34
N SER A 268 -22.44 6.56 32.79
CA SER A 268 -23.89 6.65 32.64
C SER A 268 -24.51 7.96 33.18
N THR A 269 -23.85 8.66 34.12
CA THR A 269 -24.33 9.93 34.68
C THR A 269 -24.22 11.11 33.69
N ASN A 270 -23.41 10.99 32.64
CA ASN A 270 -23.28 12.03 31.61
C ASN A 270 -24.45 12.04 30.62
N TYR A 271 -25.34 11.04 30.64
CA TYR A 271 -26.54 10.97 29.79
C TYR A 271 -27.80 11.59 30.43
N ASP A 272 -27.69 12.10 31.65
CA ASP A 272 -28.78 12.82 32.31
C ASP A 272 -29.07 14.15 31.63
N ALA A 273 -30.35 14.57 31.66
CA ALA A 273 -30.81 15.80 31.02
C ALA A 273 -30.07 17.08 31.51
N ALA A 274 -29.47 17.04 32.70
CA ALA A 274 -28.67 18.12 33.28
C ALA A 274 -27.26 18.24 32.67
N ASN A 275 -26.73 17.18 32.06
CA ASN A 275 -25.36 17.11 31.51
C ASN A 275 -25.35 17.16 29.97
N LYS A 276 -26.47 17.52 29.34
CA LYS A 276 -26.68 17.47 27.89
C LYS A 276 -25.66 18.28 27.10
N ASP A 277 -25.29 19.47 27.59
CA ASP A 277 -24.28 20.31 26.96
C ASP A 277 -22.87 19.70 27.08
N LYS A 278 -22.53 19.18 28.26
CA LYS A 278 -21.26 18.47 28.52
C LYS A 278 -21.11 17.20 27.67
N LEU A 279 -22.19 16.44 27.50
CA LEU A 279 -22.23 15.27 26.63
C LEU A 279 -22.02 15.65 25.17
N ARG A 280 -22.66 16.73 24.71
CA ARG A 280 -22.49 17.22 23.34
C ARG A 280 -21.05 17.66 23.08
N ASP A 281 -20.44 18.35 24.04
CA ASP A 281 -19.05 18.80 23.95
C ASP A 281 -18.08 17.62 23.96
N LEU A 282 -18.30 16.61 24.82
CA LEU A 282 -17.49 15.37 24.83
C LEU A 282 -17.59 14.57 23.53
N LEU A 283 -18.79 14.46 22.94
CA LEU A 283 -18.97 13.79 21.64
C LEU A 283 -18.30 14.58 20.50
N ALA A 284 -18.38 15.92 20.52
CA ALA A 284 -17.69 16.76 19.54
C ALA A 284 -16.17 16.68 19.69
N GLU A 285 -15.67 16.63 20.93
CA GLU A 285 -14.25 16.44 21.24
C GLU A 285 -13.76 15.05 20.80
N GLN A 286 -14.52 13.98 21.08
CA GLN A 286 -14.20 12.62 20.63
C GLN A 286 -14.14 12.55 19.10
N ALA A 287 -15.13 13.12 18.39
CA ALA A 287 -15.13 13.13 16.93
C ALA A 287 -13.91 13.87 16.36
N LYS A 288 -13.56 15.01 16.96
CA LYS A 288 -12.39 15.80 16.55
C LYS A 288 -11.07 15.05 16.82
N LEU A 289 -10.96 14.39 17.97
CA LEU A 289 -9.79 13.60 18.34
C LEU A 289 -9.64 12.38 17.42
N LYS A 290 -10.73 11.69 17.03
CA LYS A 290 -10.70 10.58 16.08
C LYS A 290 -10.23 11.00 14.69
N VAL A 291 -10.70 12.15 14.20
CA VAL A 291 -10.20 12.71 12.93
C VAL A 291 -8.71 13.02 13.04
N ARG A 292 -8.29 13.63 14.16
CA ARG A 292 -6.89 14.01 14.36
C ARG A 292 -5.96 12.80 14.54
N GLU A 293 -6.42 11.75 15.21
CA GLU A 293 -5.74 10.46 15.33
C GLU A 293 -5.51 9.89 13.93
N SER A 294 -6.56 9.71 13.14
CA SER A 294 -6.45 9.22 11.76
C SER A 294 -5.46 10.03 10.91
N GLU A 295 -5.54 11.36 10.94
CA GLU A 295 -4.61 12.24 10.21
C GLU A 295 -3.14 12.03 10.63
N LEU A 296 -2.90 11.92 11.94
CA LEU A 296 -1.56 11.73 12.48
C LEU A 296 -1.03 10.32 12.19
N GLU A 297 -1.89 9.30 12.22
CA GLU A 297 -1.55 7.92 11.88
C GLU A 297 -1.15 7.81 10.42
N ASP A 298 -1.94 8.41 9.52
CA ASP A 298 -1.65 8.47 8.09
C ASP A 298 -0.34 9.21 7.83
N ALA A 299 -0.13 10.36 8.46
CA ALA A 299 1.11 11.13 8.33
C ALA A 299 2.33 10.36 8.87
N TRP A 300 2.17 9.67 10.00
CA TRP A 300 3.24 8.87 10.60
C TRP A 300 3.62 7.70 9.72
N MET A 301 2.65 6.97 9.18
CA MET A 301 2.90 5.90 8.22
C MET A 301 3.58 6.40 6.94
N GLN A 302 3.16 7.54 6.39
CA GLN A 302 3.82 8.14 5.22
C GLN A 302 5.28 8.52 5.53
N ALA A 303 5.55 9.08 6.72
CA ALA A 303 6.91 9.38 7.14
C ALA A 303 7.76 8.11 7.30
N LEU A 304 7.16 7.01 7.75
CA LEU A 304 7.79 5.70 7.81
C LEU A 304 8.03 5.08 6.42
N GLU A 305 7.09 5.25 5.49
CA GLU A 305 7.22 4.81 4.09
C GLU A 305 8.40 5.52 3.42
N LEU A 306 8.47 6.85 3.54
CA LEU A 306 9.58 7.64 2.99
C LEU A 306 10.92 7.22 3.59
N LEU A 307 10.95 6.94 4.90
CA LEU A 307 12.16 6.42 5.54
C LEU A 307 12.58 5.07 4.98
N GLU A 308 11.64 4.15 4.80
CA GLU A 308 11.92 2.82 4.27
C GLU A 308 12.30 2.84 2.80
N SER A 309 11.67 3.67 1.96
CA SER A 309 12.01 3.81 0.54
C SER A 309 13.41 4.40 0.38
N MET A 310 13.75 5.44 1.13
CA MET A 310 15.10 6.02 1.14
C MET A 310 16.12 5.01 1.64
N GLN A 311 15.80 4.19 2.66
CA GLN A 311 16.68 3.11 3.12
C GLN A 311 16.90 2.05 2.03
N ALA A 312 15.86 1.63 1.31
CA ALA A 312 15.94 0.63 0.25
C ALA A 312 16.73 1.11 -0.97
N GLU A 313 16.52 2.36 -1.42
CA GLU A 313 17.33 2.97 -2.49
C GLU A 313 18.81 3.04 -2.10
N LEU A 314 19.07 3.33 -0.83
CA LEU A 314 20.42 3.41 -0.28
C LEU A 314 21.11 2.05 -0.17
N GLU A 315 20.39 0.98 0.18
CA GLU A 315 20.90 -0.39 0.15
C GLU A 315 21.14 -0.91 -1.27
N ALA A 316 20.38 -0.44 -2.27
CA ALA A 316 20.58 -0.80 -3.67
C ALA A 316 21.80 -0.11 -4.31
N LEU A 317 22.22 1.04 -3.77
CA LEU A 317 23.39 1.82 -4.22
C LEU A 317 24.71 1.38 -3.58
N SER A 318 24.66 0.58 -2.50
CA SER A 318 25.82 0.08 -1.74
C SER A 318 26.24 -1.32 -2.16
#